data_AF-A0A1F2X244-F1
#
_entry.id   AF-A0A1F2X244-F1
#
_cell.length_a   1.000
_cell.length_b   1.000
_cell.length_c   1.000
_cell.angle_alpha   90.00
_cell.angle_beta   90.00
_cell.angle_gamma   90.00
#
_symmetry.space_group_name_H-M   'P 1'
#
loop_
_entity.id
_entity.type
_entity.pdbx_description
1 polymer ?
#
loop_
_entity_poly.entity_id
_entity_poly.type
_entity_poly.pdbx_seq_one_letter_code
_entity_poly.pdbx_strand_id
1 'polypeptide(L)' 'MVHALRHHWRVFETDDPVVMMFIGPSRAGAPLEVGVVVDEQGVATIHAMAARLKFLKGW' A
#
# COMPACT_ATOMS: atom_id res chain seq x y z
N MET A 1 5.24 -4.53 -6.62
CA MET A 1 4.65 -4.37 -5.27
C MET A 1 5.69 -4.12 -4.18
N VAL A 2 6.72 -4.96 -3.99
CA VAL A 2 7.66 -4.83 -2.84
C VAL A 2 8.37 -3.48 -2.79
N HIS A 3 8.73 -2.89 -3.94
CA HIS A 3 9.30 -1.55 -3.99
C HIS A 3 8.33 -0.49 -3.45
N ALA A 4 7.06 -0.53 -3.88
CA ALA A 4 6.02 0.38 -3.39
C ALA A 4 5.79 0.24 -1.89
N LEU A 5 5.86 -0.98 -1.35
CA LEU A 5 5.75 -1.22 0.10
C LEU A 5 6.94 -0.65 0.88
N ARG A 6 8.17 -0.91 0.42
CA ARG A 6 9.40 -0.47 1.10
C ARG A 6 9.70 1.02 0.94
N HIS A 7 9.18 1.64 -0.12
CA HIS A 7 9.39 3.05 -0.46
C HIS A 7 8.06 3.79 -0.66
N HIS A 8 7.07 3.46 0.17
CA HIS A 8 5.78 4.13 0.14
C HIS A 8 5.92 5.60 0.51
N TRP A 9 5.00 6.42 0.01
CA TRP A 9 4.92 7.84 0.37
C TRP A 9 3.81 8.09 1.38
N ARG A 10 2.79 7.21 1.42
CA ARG A 10 1.66 7.29 2.34
C ARG A 10 1.22 5.91 2.80
N VAL A 11 0.64 5.89 4.00
CA VAL A 11 -0.05 4.75 4.59
C VAL A 11 -1.44 5.22 5.00
N PHE A 12 -2.44 4.36 4.79
CA PHE A 12 -3.81 4.59 5.24
C PHE A 12 -4.24 3.39 6.08
N GLU A 13 -4.84 3.68 7.22
CA GLU A 13 -5.59 2.68 8.00
C GLU A 13 -6.86 2.31 7.25
N THR A 14 -7.34 1.10 7.49
CA THR A 14 -8.63 0.63 6.99
C THR A 14 -9.59 0.37 8.14
N ASP A 15 -10.83 0.02 7.82
CA ASP A 15 -11.82 -0.37 8.84
C ASP A 15 -11.44 -1.69 9.55
N ASP A 16 -10.50 -2.45 8.98
CA ASP A 16 -9.88 -3.61 9.61
C ASP A 16 -8.54 -3.21 10.26
N PRO A 17 -8.39 -3.37 11.59
CA PRO A 17 -7.22 -2.90 12.33
C PRO A 17 -5.92 -3.60 11.96
N VAL A 18 -5.97 -4.79 11.35
CA VAL A 18 -4.75 -5.50 10.90
C VAL A 18 -4.42 -5.22 9.45
N VAL A 19 -5.28 -4.52 8.71
CA VAL A 19 -5.07 -4.20 7.30
C VAL A 19 -4.67 -2.74 7.13
N MET A 20 -3.52 -2.52 6.49
CA MET A 20 -3.04 -1.21 6.09
C MET A 20 -2.91 -1.11 4.57
N MET A 21 -3.16 0.09 4.04
CA MET A 21 -2.98 0.41 2.62
C MET A 21 -1.75 1.28 2.42
N PHE A 22 -0.75 0.75 1.74
CA PHE A 22 0.47 1.47 1.39
C PHE A 22 0.37 2.01 -0.04
N ILE A 23 0.68 3.29 -0.22
CA ILE A 23 0.72 3.93 -1.54
C ILE A 23 2.14 4.31 -1.86
N GLY A 24 2.66 3.80 -2.98
CA GLY A 24 4.05 4.02 -3.37
C GLY A 24 4.32 3.69 -4.83
N PRO A 25 5.52 3.98 -5.32
CA PRO A 25 5.89 3.76 -6.71
C PRO A 25 6.20 2.28 -6.96
N SER A 26 5.86 1.80 -8.15
CA SER A 26 6.50 0.62 -8.71
C SER A 26 7.97 0.90 -9.04
N ARG A 27 8.74 -0.13 -9.43
CA ARG A 27 10.13 0.07 -9.90
C ARG A 27 10.22 0.94 -11.16
N ALA A 28 9.12 1.10 -11.90
CA ALA A 28 9.02 1.97 -13.06
C ALA A 28 8.39 3.33 -12.73
N GLY A 29 8.20 3.66 -11.45
CA GLY A 29 7.61 4.93 -10.99
C GLY A 29 6.07 4.96 -11.02
N ALA A 30 5.40 4.00 -11.66
CA ALA A 30 3.94 3.96 -11.70
C ALA A 30 3.34 3.81 -10.28
N PRO A 31 2.36 4.64 -9.86
CA PRO A 31 1.77 4.55 -8.52
C PRO A 31 0.99 3.25 -8.29
N LEU A 32 1.26 2.59 -7.16
CA LEU A 32 0.56 1.40 -6.72
C LEU A 32 -0.09 1.62 -5.35
N GLU A 33 -1.25 1.01 -5.18
CA GLU A 33 -1.82 0.72 -3.87
C GLU A 33 -1.50 -0.73 -3.49
N VAL A 34 -1.06 -0.95 -2.25
CA VAL A 34 -0.65 -2.25 -1.73
C VAL A 34 -1.35 -2.49 -0.39
N GLY A 35 -2.29 -3.42 -0.37
CA GLY A 35 -2.94 -3.87 0.86
C GLY A 35 -2.07 -4.88 1.59
N VAL A 36 -1.80 -4.63 2.86
CA VAL A 36 -0.93 -5.45 3.70
C VAL A 36 -1.65 -5.79 5.00
N VAL A 37 -1.65 -7.06 5.36
CA VAL A 37 -2.02 -7.55 6.69
C VAL A 37 -0.77 -7.58 7.55
N VAL A 38 -0.86 -7.01 8.75
CA VAL A 38 0.17 -7.07 9.78
C VAL A 38 -0.46 -7.61 11.06
N ASP A 39 -0.10 -8.84 11.42
CA ASP A 39 -0.60 -9.55 12.60
C ASP A 39 0.55 -10.19 13.40
N GLU A 40 0.21 -10.98 14.42
CA GLU A 40 1.19 -11.67 15.27
C GLU A 40 2.01 -12.72 14.49
N GLN A 41 1.50 -13.19 13.35
CA GLN A 41 2.08 -14.21 12.50
C GLN A 41 3.01 -13.61 11.45
N GLY A 42 2.86 -12.31 11.16
CA GLY A 42 3.83 -11.53 10.41
C GLY A 42 3.18 -10.54 9.45
N VAL A 43 3.79 -10.40 8.27
CA VAL A 43 3.40 -9.40 7.26
C VAL A 43 3.06 -10.11 5.96
N ALA A 44 1.83 -9.95 5.48
CA ALA A 44 1.36 -10.52 4.22
C ALA A 44 0.80 -9.44 3.29
N THR A 45 1.26 -9.40 2.04
CA THR A 45 0.63 -8.57 1.01
C THR A 45 -0.58 -9.30 0.45
N ILE A 46 -1.78 -8.73 0.61
CA ILE A 46 -3.04 -9.32 0.16
C ILE A 46 -3.45 -8.83 -1.23
N HIS A 47 -3.02 -7.63 -1.65
CA HIS A 47 -3.13 -7.20 -3.04
C HIS A 47 -2.13 -6.09 -3.39
N ALA A 48 -1.88 -5.92 -4.68
CA ALA A 48 -1.14 -4.79 -5.22
C ALA A 48 -1.70 -4.42 -6.60
N MET A 49 -2.18 -3.19 -6.76
CA MET A 49 -2.84 -2.73 -7.98
C MET A 49 -2.44 -1.28 -8.29
N ALA A 50 -2.80 -0.79 -9.47
CA ALA A 50 -2.69 0.65 -9.76
C ALA A 50 -3.43 1.46 -8.69
N ALA A 51 -2.78 2.51 -8.19
CA ALA A 51 -3.36 3.31 -7.11
C ALA A 51 -4.65 3.99 -7.56
N ARG A 52 -5.74 3.81 -6.80
CA ARG A 52 -7.00 4.51 -7.06
C ARG A 52 -6.83 6.02 -6.85
N LEU A 53 -7.54 6.82 -7.66
CA LEU A 53 -7.45 8.29 -7.62
C LEU A 53 -7.65 8.90 -6.22
N LYS A 54 -8.48 8.31 -5.37
CA LYS A 54 -8.70 8.79 -3.99
C LYS A 54 -7.42 8.84 -3.16
N PHE A 55 -6.44 7.98 -3.45
CA PHE A 55 -5.17 7.90 -2.75
C PHE A 55 -4.09 8.84 -3.32
N LEU A 56 -4.33 9.41 -4.51
CA LEU A 56 -3.40 10.29 -5.21
C LEU A 56 -3.74 11.77 -5.04
N LYS A 57 -4.79 12.09 -4.27
CA LYS A 57 -5.19 13.49 -4.01
C LYS A 57 -4.33 14.10 -2.90
N GLY A 58 -3.96 15.37 -3.10
CA GLY A 58 -3.17 16.15 -2.14
C GLY A 58 -1.66 15.85 -2.21
N TRP A 59 -1.17 15.46 -3.39
CA TRP A 59 0.24 15.38 -3.75
C TRP A 59 0.62 16.56 -4.65
#